data_AF-A0A316MEG6-F1
#
_entry.id   AF-A0A316MEG6-F1
#
_cell.length_a   1.000
_cell.length_b   1.000
_cell.length_c   1.000
_cell.angle_alpha   90.00
_cell.angle_beta   90.00
_cell.angle_gamma   90.00
#
_symmetry.space_group_name_H-M   'P 1'
#
loop_
_entity.id
_entity.type
_entity.pdbx_description
1 polymer ?
#
loop_
_entity_poly.entity_id
_entity_poly.type
_entity_poly.pdbx_seq_one_letter_code
_entity_poly.pdbx_strand_id
1 'polypeptide(L)'
;MGTMFQMTGGIVAPAPGTRLIRAEEYSRLLEAGELLAAARGRADAIRAEAEEAYETRRREGYEDGVMEGRMEQAEKMMETAMQAVEYIENIEETLVKVVTSAVRKIIGELDERERIVRVVRTALVSVRSQQKVLIRVCPADEPAVREALAAMIASAPGGVSFLDVSADPRMKPGDCILESELGVVDAGLETQLRALENALAGKIKES
;
A
#
# COMPACT_ATOMS: atom_id res chain seq x y z
N MET A 1 23.34 27.45 -82.71
CA MET A 1 21.90 27.81 -82.63
C MET A 1 21.61 28.22 -81.21
N GLY A 2 21.53 29.53 -80.93
CA GLY A 2 21.21 30.03 -79.59
C GLY A 2 19.72 29.80 -79.29
N THR A 3 19.41 29.34 -78.09
CA THR A 3 18.04 29.28 -77.58
C THR A 3 17.46 30.70 -77.53
N MET A 4 16.36 30.98 -78.24
CA MET A 4 15.73 32.32 -78.29
C MET A 4 15.11 32.77 -76.95
N PHE A 5 14.90 31.83 -76.03
CA PHE A 5 14.36 32.09 -74.70
C PHE A 5 15.32 31.54 -73.64
N GLN A 6 15.34 32.22 -72.50
CA GLN A 6 16.10 31.84 -71.31
C GLN A 6 15.18 31.85 -70.08
N MET A 7 15.49 31.00 -69.12
CA MET A 7 14.84 31.01 -67.80
C MET A 7 15.72 31.80 -66.84
N THR A 8 15.22 32.92 -66.34
CA THR A 8 15.92 33.73 -65.32
C THR A 8 14.98 33.98 -64.15
N GLY A 9 15.37 33.55 -62.95
CA GLY A 9 14.53 33.74 -61.74
C GLY A 9 13.16 33.05 -61.81
N GLY A 10 13.01 32.01 -62.64
CA GLY A 10 11.75 31.31 -62.82
C GLY A 10 10.75 32.01 -63.75
N ILE A 11 11.18 33.02 -64.50
CA ILE A 11 10.38 33.66 -65.55
C ILE A 11 11.01 33.27 -66.89
N VAL A 12 10.18 32.82 -67.84
CA VAL A 12 10.61 32.58 -69.21
C VAL A 12 10.70 33.95 -69.90
N ALA A 13 11.89 34.36 -70.31
CA ALA A 13 12.14 35.65 -70.95
C ALA A 13 12.90 35.46 -72.27
N PRO A 14 12.75 36.37 -73.24
CA PRO A 14 13.58 36.35 -74.44
C PRO A 14 15.06 36.53 -74.09
N ALA A 15 15.95 35.89 -74.85
CA ALA A 15 17.39 35.99 -74.65
C ALA A 15 17.87 37.45 -74.85
N PRO A 16 18.92 37.90 -74.13
CA PRO A 16 19.42 39.27 -74.21
C PRO A 16 19.89 39.56 -75.64
N GLY A 17 19.40 40.65 -76.25
CA GLY A 17 19.73 41.02 -77.63
C GLY A 17 18.65 40.69 -78.67
N THR A 18 17.58 40.00 -78.29
CA THR A 18 16.43 39.73 -79.18
C THR A 18 15.58 41.00 -79.37
N ARG A 19 15.58 41.59 -80.57
CA ARG A 19 14.85 42.85 -80.88
C ARG A 19 13.44 42.67 -81.45
N LEU A 20 13.14 41.51 -82.02
CA LEU A 20 11.85 41.21 -82.65
C LEU A 20 11.47 39.75 -82.37
N ILE A 21 10.25 39.52 -81.88
CA ILE A 21 9.70 38.18 -81.59
C ILE A 21 8.48 37.99 -82.49
N ARG A 22 8.32 36.79 -83.08
CA ARG A 22 7.12 36.49 -83.87
C ARG A 22 5.90 36.39 -82.96
N ALA A 23 4.73 36.79 -83.46
CA ALA A 23 3.48 36.77 -82.69
C ALA A 23 3.17 35.36 -82.11
N GLU A 24 3.38 34.29 -82.88
CA GLU A 24 3.16 32.91 -82.42
C GLU A 24 4.11 32.50 -81.28
N GLU A 25 5.37 32.92 -81.34
CA GLU A 25 6.37 32.63 -80.32
C GLU A 25 6.11 33.42 -79.03
N TYR A 26 5.59 34.65 -79.17
CA TYR A 26 5.15 35.46 -78.04
C TYR A 26 3.91 34.89 -77.36
N SER A 27 2.94 34.34 -78.11
CA SER A 27 1.77 33.65 -77.54
C SER A 27 2.17 32.45 -76.70
N ARG A 28 3.07 31.60 -77.22
CA ARG A 28 3.58 30.43 -76.48
C ARG A 28 4.32 30.82 -75.20
N LEU A 29 5.03 31.96 -75.22
CA LEU A 29 5.70 32.49 -74.04
C LEU A 29 4.70 32.91 -72.95
N LEU A 30 3.62 33.59 -73.34
CA LEU A 30 2.55 34.00 -72.43
C LEU A 30 1.84 32.79 -71.82
N GLU A 31 1.44 31.81 -72.63
CA GLU A 31 0.81 30.56 -72.17
C GLU A 31 1.70 29.80 -71.18
N ALA A 32 3.01 29.69 -71.47
CA ALA A 32 3.96 29.07 -70.57
C ALA A 32 4.11 29.84 -69.24
N GLY A 33 4.08 31.18 -69.29
CA GLY A 33 4.10 32.04 -68.11
C GLY A 33 2.85 31.87 -67.24
N GLU A 34 1.67 31.83 -67.85
CA GLU A 34 0.40 31.60 -67.14
C GLU A 34 0.35 30.22 -66.48
N LEU A 35 0.80 29.18 -67.19
CA LEU A 35 0.85 27.82 -66.64
C LEU A 35 1.83 27.71 -65.47
N LEU A 36 3.00 28.35 -65.56
CA LEU A 36 3.96 28.41 -64.45
C LEU A 36 3.41 29.20 -63.26
N ALA A 37 2.71 30.30 -63.49
CA ALA A 37 2.07 31.08 -62.43
C ALA A 37 0.96 30.27 -61.74
N ALA A 38 0.12 29.57 -62.51
CA ALA A 38 -0.92 28.70 -61.96
C ALA A 38 -0.34 27.51 -61.19
N ALA A 39 0.75 26.90 -61.68
CA ALA A 39 1.43 25.81 -60.99
C ALA A 39 2.04 26.28 -59.66
N ARG A 40 2.63 27.48 -59.60
CA ARG A 40 3.13 28.08 -58.36
C ARG A 40 2.02 28.39 -57.38
N GLY A 41 0.94 29.02 -57.84
CA GLY A 41 -0.22 29.31 -57.00
C GLY A 41 -0.80 28.03 -56.36
N ARG A 42 -0.89 26.94 -57.13
CA ARG A 42 -1.30 25.63 -56.57
C ARG A 42 -0.28 25.06 -55.59
N ALA A 43 1.01 25.14 -55.89
CA ALA A 43 2.06 24.64 -55.00
C ALA A 43 2.11 25.40 -53.66
N ASP A 44 1.82 26.70 -53.69
CA ASP A 44 1.77 27.53 -52.48
C ASP A 44 0.49 27.27 -51.69
N ALA A 45 -0.65 27.08 -52.36
CA ALA A 45 -1.91 26.69 -51.71
C ALA A 45 -1.80 25.31 -51.02
N ILE A 46 -1.22 24.32 -51.69
CA ILE A 46 -1.00 22.98 -51.11
C ILE A 46 -0.08 23.07 -49.88
N ARG A 47 0.97 23.92 -49.94
CA ARG A 47 1.86 24.12 -48.80
C ARG A 47 1.16 24.77 -47.62
N ALA A 48 0.36 25.80 -47.86
CA ALA A 48 -0.42 26.45 -46.82
C ALA A 48 -1.42 25.49 -46.16
N GLU A 49 -2.16 24.71 -46.96
CA GLU A 49 -3.11 23.71 -46.45
C GLU A 49 -2.39 22.61 -45.64
N ALA A 50 -1.24 22.14 -46.12
CA ALA A 50 -0.45 21.13 -45.41
C ALA A 50 0.07 21.65 -44.05
N GLU A 51 0.47 22.93 -43.99
CA GLU A 51 0.96 23.56 -42.76
C GLU A 51 -0.18 23.75 -41.74
N GLU A 52 -1.37 24.20 -42.20
CA GLU A 52 -2.55 24.31 -41.34
C GLU A 52 -3.03 22.94 -40.81
N ALA A 53 -3.05 21.92 -41.68
CA ALA A 53 -3.41 20.57 -41.29
C ALA A 53 -2.39 19.94 -40.33
N TYR A 54 -1.10 20.27 -40.48
CA TYR A 54 -0.05 19.84 -39.57
C TYR A 54 -0.22 20.48 -38.19
N GLU A 55 -0.40 21.80 -38.12
CA GLU A 55 -0.58 22.52 -36.86
C GLU A 55 -1.84 22.07 -36.10
N THR A 56 -2.94 21.84 -36.82
CA THR A 56 -4.19 21.33 -36.23
C THR A 56 -3.99 19.95 -35.61
N ARG A 57 -3.44 19.00 -36.36
CA ARG A 57 -3.18 17.64 -35.85
C ARG A 57 -2.14 17.62 -34.74
N ARG A 58 -1.14 18.51 -34.79
CA ARG A 58 -0.14 18.64 -33.73
C ARG A 58 -0.79 19.10 -32.43
N ARG A 59 -1.71 20.07 -32.49
CA ARG A 59 -2.45 20.54 -31.31
C ARG A 59 -3.35 19.45 -30.75
N GLU A 60 -4.13 18.78 -31.60
CA GLU A 60 -5.01 17.67 -31.18
C GLU A 60 -4.21 16.54 -30.52
N GLY A 61 -3.14 16.07 -31.17
CA GLY A 61 -2.30 15.02 -30.61
C GLY A 61 -1.58 15.42 -29.31
N TYR A 62 -1.28 16.71 -29.13
CA TYR A 62 -0.74 17.21 -27.87
C TYR A 62 -1.79 17.19 -26.75
N GLU A 63 -3.02 17.63 -27.04
CA GLU A 63 -4.13 17.61 -26.07
C GLU A 63 -4.49 16.19 -25.67
N ASP A 64 -4.59 15.27 -26.63
CA ASP A 64 -4.84 13.85 -26.39
C ASP A 64 -3.71 13.21 -25.57
N GLY A 65 -2.45 13.45 -25.94
CA GLY A 65 -1.29 12.92 -25.21
C GLY A 65 -1.18 13.47 -23.78
N VAL A 66 -1.57 14.73 -23.54
CA VAL A 66 -1.65 15.30 -22.18
C VAL A 66 -2.76 14.62 -21.38
N MET A 67 -3.90 14.33 -21.98
CA MET A 67 -5.01 13.64 -21.30
C MET A 67 -4.61 12.20 -20.94
N GLU A 68 -4.06 11.46 -21.91
CA GLU A 68 -3.59 10.08 -21.71
C GLU A 68 -2.49 10.01 -20.65
N GLY A 69 -1.49 10.89 -20.72
CA GLY A 69 -0.43 10.97 -19.71
C GLY A 69 -0.93 11.30 -18.31
N ARG A 70 -1.99 12.13 -18.18
CA ARG A 70 -2.64 12.39 -16.89
C ARG A 70 -3.37 11.16 -16.35
N MET A 71 -4.04 10.41 -17.22
CA MET A 71 -4.71 9.16 -16.82
C MET A 71 -3.71 8.11 -16.36
N GLU A 72 -2.63 7.88 -17.12
CA GLU A 72 -1.56 6.95 -16.71
C GLU A 72 -0.91 7.37 -15.39
N GLN A 73 -0.69 8.67 -15.19
CA GLN A 73 -0.12 9.17 -13.95
C GLN A 73 -1.08 8.92 -12.77
N ALA A 74 -2.38 9.18 -12.95
CA ALA A 74 -3.38 8.92 -11.92
C ALA A 74 -3.47 7.42 -11.58
N GLU A 75 -3.39 6.54 -12.58
CA GLU A 75 -3.38 5.10 -12.39
C GLU A 75 -2.16 4.64 -11.59
N LYS A 76 -0.94 5.09 -11.96
CA LYS A 76 0.29 4.79 -11.22
C LYS A 76 0.27 5.32 -9.78
N MET A 77 -0.30 6.51 -9.56
CA MET A 77 -0.49 7.06 -8.22
C MET A 77 -1.44 6.20 -7.39
N MET A 78 -2.55 5.76 -7.97
CA MET A 78 -3.52 4.88 -7.32
C MET A 78 -2.89 3.54 -6.97
N GLU A 79 -2.15 2.93 -7.89
CA GLU A 79 -1.44 1.66 -7.67
C GLU A 79 -0.43 1.79 -6.52
N THR A 80 0.37 2.87 -6.52
CA THR A 80 1.35 3.12 -5.47
C THR A 80 0.68 3.31 -4.10
N ALA A 81 -0.46 4.02 -4.06
CA ALA A 81 -1.22 4.21 -2.84
C ALA A 81 -1.78 2.88 -2.31
N MET A 82 -2.31 2.02 -3.19
CA MET A 82 -2.81 0.69 -2.81
C MET A 82 -1.68 -0.20 -2.27
N GLN A 83 -0.52 -0.21 -2.94
CA GLN A 83 0.66 -0.95 -2.47
C GLN A 83 1.13 -0.48 -1.09
N ALA A 84 1.07 0.83 -0.82
CA ALA A 84 1.44 1.38 0.48
C ALA A 84 0.48 0.92 1.59
N VAL A 85 -0.84 0.89 1.32
CA VAL A 85 -1.83 0.38 2.28
C VAL A 85 -1.60 -1.10 2.58
N GLU A 86 -1.46 -1.93 1.55
CA GLU A 86 -1.20 -3.36 1.71
C GLU A 86 0.11 -3.64 2.47
N TYR A 87 1.14 -2.83 2.24
CA TYR A 87 2.41 -2.94 2.96
C TYR A 87 2.25 -2.65 4.46
N ILE A 88 1.46 -1.64 4.84
CA ILE A 88 1.20 -1.29 6.24
C ILE A 88 0.43 -2.43 6.93
N GLU A 89 -0.64 -2.94 6.33
CA GLU A 89 -1.44 -4.04 6.88
C GLU A 89 -0.58 -5.30 7.10
N ASN A 90 0.32 -5.62 6.18
CA ASN A 90 1.23 -6.76 6.31
C ASN A 90 2.27 -6.57 7.44
N ILE A 91 2.77 -5.35 7.64
CA ILE A 91 3.69 -5.05 8.75
C ILE A 91 2.99 -5.25 10.09
N GLU A 92 1.77 -4.77 10.19
CA GLU A 92 0.95 -4.86 11.40
C GLU A 92 0.75 -6.31 11.84
N GLU A 93 0.36 -7.19 10.91
CA GLU A 93 0.21 -8.62 11.19
C GLU A 93 1.56 -9.25 11.59
N THR A 94 2.63 -8.88 10.88
CA THR A 94 3.98 -9.37 11.17
C THR A 94 4.43 -8.94 12.57
N LEU A 95 4.14 -7.71 12.96
CA LEU A 95 4.53 -7.15 14.26
C LEU A 95 3.84 -7.89 15.41
N VAL A 96 2.53 -8.16 15.30
CA VAL A 96 1.79 -8.97 16.29
C VAL A 96 2.41 -10.36 16.43
N LYS A 97 2.75 -11.01 15.31
CA LYS A 97 3.39 -12.34 15.31
C LYS A 97 4.78 -12.31 15.97
N VAL A 98 5.59 -11.29 15.67
CA VAL A 98 6.94 -11.15 16.23
C VAL A 98 6.87 -10.89 17.73
N VAL A 99 6.01 -9.97 18.18
CA VAL A 99 5.84 -9.64 19.61
C VAL A 99 5.32 -10.86 20.36
N THR A 100 4.29 -11.54 19.86
CA THR A 100 3.74 -12.75 20.48
C THR A 100 4.80 -13.85 20.57
N SER A 101 5.60 -14.03 19.53
CA SER A 101 6.69 -15.01 19.51
C SER A 101 7.80 -14.68 20.51
N ALA A 102 8.17 -13.40 20.62
CA ALA A 102 9.16 -12.94 21.59
C ALA A 102 8.67 -13.15 23.03
N VAL A 103 7.42 -12.80 23.32
CA VAL A 103 6.79 -13.01 24.63
C VAL A 103 6.74 -14.50 24.99
N ARG A 104 6.33 -15.36 24.04
CA ARG A 104 6.35 -16.83 24.23
C ARG A 104 7.75 -17.36 24.53
N LYS A 105 8.78 -16.84 23.85
CA LYS A 105 10.17 -17.24 24.09
C LYS A 105 10.65 -16.83 25.49
N ILE A 106 10.41 -15.58 25.90
CA ILE A 106 10.77 -15.07 27.23
C ILE A 106 10.08 -15.90 28.32
N ILE A 107 8.79 -16.23 28.14
CA ILE A 107 8.06 -17.07 29.09
C ILE A 107 8.60 -18.52 29.08
N GLY A 108 8.96 -19.03 27.90
CA GLY A 108 9.54 -20.36 27.71
C GLY A 108 10.87 -20.55 28.47
N GLU A 109 11.64 -19.49 28.68
CA GLU A 109 12.89 -19.50 29.45
C GLU A 109 12.68 -19.54 30.97
N LEU A 110 11.47 -19.29 31.47
CA LEU A 110 11.11 -19.40 32.89
C LEU A 110 10.83 -20.86 33.28
N ASP A 111 11.25 -21.24 34.48
CA ASP A 111 10.90 -22.52 35.10
C ASP A 111 9.38 -22.69 35.21
N GLU A 112 8.90 -23.91 34.97
CA GLU A 112 7.48 -24.24 34.87
C GLU A 112 6.73 -23.93 36.17
N ARG A 113 7.37 -24.11 37.33
CA ARG A 113 6.78 -23.80 38.65
C ARG A 113 6.70 -22.31 38.89
N GLU A 114 7.74 -21.56 38.52
CA GLU A 114 7.73 -20.10 38.69
C GLU A 114 6.69 -19.45 37.78
N ARG A 115 6.51 -20.01 36.58
CA ARG A 115 5.53 -19.55 35.60
C ARG A 115 4.09 -19.66 36.14
N ILE A 116 3.68 -20.84 36.63
CA ILE A 116 2.32 -21.03 37.15
C ILE A 116 2.06 -20.17 38.39
N VAL A 117 3.04 -20.01 39.28
CA VAL A 117 2.92 -19.14 40.46
C VAL A 117 2.71 -17.68 40.06
N ARG A 118 3.42 -17.17 39.06
CA ARG A 118 3.23 -15.80 38.55
C ARG A 118 1.86 -15.61 37.90
N VAL A 119 1.39 -16.61 37.14
CA VAL A 119 0.05 -16.62 36.53
C VAL A 119 -1.03 -16.53 37.61
N VAL A 120 -0.97 -17.42 38.62
CA VAL A 120 -1.92 -17.44 39.75
C VAL A 120 -1.88 -16.11 40.51
N ARG A 121 -0.70 -15.59 40.84
CA ARG A 121 -0.56 -14.29 41.53
C ARG A 121 -1.23 -13.16 40.75
N THR A 122 -0.99 -13.09 39.44
CA THR A 122 -1.56 -12.06 38.58
C THR A 122 -3.08 -12.17 38.51
N ALA A 123 -3.59 -13.39 38.40
CA ALA A 123 -5.03 -13.64 38.38
C ALA A 123 -5.71 -13.39 39.73
N LEU A 124 -5.00 -13.54 40.85
CA LEU A 124 -5.53 -13.14 42.16
C LEU A 124 -5.61 -11.61 42.32
N VAL A 125 -4.74 -10.84 41.65
CA VAL A 125 -4.83 -9.38 41.67
C VAL A 125 -6.12 -8.90 40.99
N SER A 126 -6.58 -9.55 39.92
CA SER A 126 -7.83 -9.20 39.25
C SER A 126 -9.09 -9.58 40.04
N VAL A 127 -8.99 -10.54 40.97
CA VAL A 127 -10.11 -11.06 41.78
C VAL A 127 -10.07 -10.54 43.22
N ARG A 128 -9.22 -9.55 43.53
CA ARG A 128 -8.97 -8.99 44.88
C ARG A 128 -10.20 -8.57 45.71
N SER A 129 -11.36 -8.39 45.11
CA SER A 129 -12.61 -8.02 45.80
C SER A 129 -13.42 -9.21 46.36
N GLN A 130 -13.00 -10.46 46.10
CA GLN A 130 -13.81 -11.64 46.43
C GLN A 130 -13.36 -12.39 47.69
N GLN A 131 -14.33 -12.88 48.48
CA GLN A 131 -14.09 -13.49 49.79
C GLN A 131 -13.75 -14.99 49.73
N LYS A 132 -14.15 -15.71 48.66
CA LYS A 132 -13.87 -17.14 48.45
C LYS A 132 -13.49 -17.40 47.00
N VAL A 133 -12.31 -17.98 46.79
CA VAL A 133 -11.82 -18.36 45.45
C VAL A 133 -11.19 -19.74 45.52
N LEU A 134 -11.66 -20.65 44.67
CA LEU A 134 -11.10 -21.98 44.46
C LEU A 134 -10.22 -21.96 43.20
N ILE A 135 -8.96 -22.34 43.33
CA ILE A 135 -7.99 -22.39 42.25
C ILE A 135 -7.85 -23.84 41.82
N ARG A 136 -8.15 -24.13 40.55
CA ARG A 136 -7.99 -25.46 39.95
C ARG A 136 -6.78 -25.47 39.06
N VAL A 137 -5.88 -26.43 39.28
CA VAL A 137 -4.62 -26.58 38.54
C VAL A 137 -4.32 -28.05 38.27
N CYS A 138 -3.33 -28.31 37.40
CA CYS A 138 -2.82 -29.65 37.17
C CYS A 138 -2.24 -30.26 38.46
N PRO A 139 -2.35 -31.57 38.71
CA PRO A 139 -1.76 -32.22 39.88
C PRO A 139 -0.25 -32.01 40.04
N ALA A 140 0.48 -31.78 38.95
CA ALA A 140 1.92 -31.50 38.99
C ALA A 140 2.26 -30.09 39.53
N ASP A 141 1.35 -29.13 39.34
CA ASP A 141 1.53 -27.72 39.69
C ASP A 141 0.96 -27.37 41.08
N GLU A 142 0.02 -28.19 41.56
CA GLU A 142 -0.68 -28.01 42.83
C GLU A 142 0.24 -27.74 44.03
N PRO A 143 1.36 -28.47 44.24
CA PRO A 143 2.23 -28.23 45.39
C PRO A 143 2.91 -26.86 45.34
N ALA A 144 3.38 -26.47 44.16
CA ALA A 144 4.07 -25.19 43.95
C ALA A 144 3.12 -24.01 44.14
N VAL A 145 1.89 -24.13 43.66
CA VAL A 145 0.85 -23.12 43.82
C VAL A 145 0.40 -23.01 45.27
N ARG A 146 0.21 -24.13 45.97
CA ARG A 146 -0.15 -24.16 47.40
C ARG A 146 0.91 -23.50 48.27
N GLU A 147 2.19 -23.80 48.04
CA GLU A 147 3.29 -23.19 48.77
C GLU A 147 3.37 -21.67 48.56
N ALA A 148 3.26 -21.23 47.30
CA ALA A 148 3.27 -19.80 46.98
C ALA A 148 2.07 -19.05 47.59
N LEU A 149 0.89 -19.66 47.60
CA LEU A 149 -0.31 -19.09 48.23
C LEU A 149 -0.14 -18.95 49.74
N ALA A 150 0.40 -19.97 50.41
CA ALA A 150 0.68 -19.91 51.84
C ALA A 150 1.64 -18.75 52.18
N ALA A 151 2.68 -18.56 51.37
CA ALA A 151 3.62 -17.44 51.51
C ALA A 151 2.97 -16.07 51.25
N MET A 152 2.04 -15.99 50.29
CA MET A 152 1.30 -14.75 49.99
C MET A 152 0.31 -14.38 51.10
N ILE A 153 -0.41 -15.35 51.67
CA ILE A 153 -1.32 -15.13 52.79
C ILE A 153 -0.55 -14.67 54.02
N ALA A 154 0.62 -15.25 54.28
CA ALA A 154 1.48 -14.87 55.41
C ALA A 154 2.06 -13.44 55.31
N SER A 155 2.14 -12.88 54.09
CA SER A 155 2.75 -11.56 53.82
C SER A 155 1.74 -10.42 53.57
N ALA A 156 0.43 -10.72 53.49
CA ALA A 156 -0.60 -9.73 53.21
C ALA A 156 -1.20 -9.14 54.51
N PRO A 157 -1.15 -7.80 54.72
CA PRO A 157 -1.83 -7.15 55.83
C PRO A 157 -3.31 -6.94 55.49
N GLY A 158 -4.18 -7.75 56.09
CA GLY A 158 -5.63 -7.52 56.11
C GLY A 158 -6.46 -8.62 55.41
N GLY A 159 -7.02 -9.51 56.22
CA GLY A 159 -8.23 -10.27 55.89
C GLY A 159 -8.01 -11.56 55.12
N VAL A 160 -8.35 -12.68 55.75
CA VAL A 160 -8.33 -14.03 55.18
C VAL A 160 -9.32 -14.13 54.02
N SER A 161 -8.85 -13.98 52.79
CA SER A 161 -9.53 -14.52 51.61
C SER A 161 -9.44 -16.04 51.71
N PHE A 162 -10.57 -16.76 51.67
CA PHE A 162 -10.57 -18.21 51.61
C PHE A 162 -10.10 -18.63 50.22
N LEU A 163 -8.80 -18.87 50.10
CA LEU A 163 -8.13 -19.36 48.91
C LEU A 163 -7.91 -20.86 49.09
N ASP A 164 -8.55 -21.67 48.26
CA ASP A 164 -8.33 -23.11 48.24
C ASP A 164 -7.74 -23.54 46.89
N VAL A 165 -6.94 -24.61 46.89
CA VAL A 165 -6.31 -25.17 45.69
C VAL A 165 -6.75 -26.60 45.53
N SER A 166 -7.30 -26.93 44.36
CA SER A 166 -7.72 -28.27 43.99
C SER A 166 -6.99 -28.75 42.74
N ALA A 167 -6.50 -29.98 42.77
CA ALA A 167 -5.92 -30.63 41.62
C ALA A 167 -7.01 -31.23 40.73
N ASP A 168 -7.08 -30.84 39.45
CA ASP A 168 -7.94 -31.47 38.44
C ASP A 168 -7.07 -32.26 37.43
N PRO A 169 -7.16 -33.60 37.39
CA PRO A 169 -6.41 -34.43 36.45
C PRO A 169 -6.69 -34.17 34.96
N ARG A 170 -7.77 -33.45 34.63
CA ARG A 170 -8.13 -33.11 33.25
C ARG A 170 -7.42 -31.84 32.74
N MET A 171 -6.76 -31.10 33.63
CA MET A 171 -6.04 -29.87 33.30
C MET A 171 -4.61 -30.17 32.86
N LYS A 172 -4.13 -29.41 31.87
CA LYS A 172 -2.74 -29.53 31.41
C LYS A 172 -1.81 -28.74 32.34
N PRO A 173 -0.52 -29.10 32.41
CA PRO A 173 0.48 -28.28 33.10
C PRO A 173 0.43 -26.83 32.61
N GLY A 174 0.42 -25.87 33.52
CA GLY A 174 0.32 -24.44 33.21
C GLY A 174 -1.11 -23.89 33.01
N ASP A 175 -2.14 -24.75 33.00
CA ASP A 175 -3.54 -24.30 33.02
C ASP A 175 -3.94 -23.91 34.46
N CYS A 176 -4.72 -22.83 34.58
CA CYS A 176 -5.21 -22.33 35.85
C CYS A 176 -6.64 -21.81 35.68
N ILE A 177 -7.57 -22.35 36.48
CA ILE A 177 -8.96 -21.89 36.50
C ILE A 177 -9.25 -21.35 37.90
N LEU A 178 -9.83 -20.16 37.97
CA LEU A 178 -10.33 -19.57 39.21
C LEU A 178 -11.84 -19.67 39.24
N GLU A 179 -12.34 -20.35 40.26
CA GLU A 179 -13.77 -20.42 40.55
C GLU A 179 -14.07 -19.53 41.74
N SER A 180 -15.08 -18.69 41.59
CA SER A 180 -15.48 -17.72 42.60
C SER A 180 -17.00 -17.63 42.66
N GLU A 181 -17.57 -16.98 43.68
CA GLU A 181 -19.03 -16.85 43.82
C GLU A 181 -19.67 -16.08 42.65
N LEU A 182 -18.90 -15.25 41.95
CA LEU A 182 -19.34 -14.49 40.77
C LEU A 182 -19.18 -15.27 39.45
N GLY A 183 -18.48 -16.41 39.46
CA GLY A 183 -18.29 -17.24 38.26
C GLY A 183 -16.90 -17.86 38.14
N VAL A 184 -16.69 -18.53 37.01
CA VAL A 184 -15.48 -19.25 36.65
C VAL A 184 -14.68 -18.46 35.63
N VAL A 185 -13.39 -18.23 35.88
CA VAL A 185 -12.47 -17.51 35.02
C VAL A 185 -11.31 -18.42 34.66
N ASP A 186 -11.07 -18.61 33.37
CA ASP A 186 -9.84 -19.24 32.88
C ASP A 186 -8.71 -18.20 32.89
N ALA A 187 -7.72 -18.45 33.74
CA ALA A 187 -6.53 -17.62 33.88
C ALA A 187 -5.27 -18.31 33.36
N GLY A 188 -5.40 -19.41 32.62
CA GLY A 188 -4.29 -20.13 32.03
C GLY A 188 -3.42 -19.23 31.15
N LEU A 189 -2.14 -19.60 31.05
CA LEU A 189 -1.14 -18.83 30.31
C LEU A 189 -1.55 -18.59 28.85
N GLU A 190 -2.04 -19.63 28.18
CA GLU A 190 -2.48 -19.54 26.77
C GLU A 190 -3.66 -18.57 26.61
N THR A 191 -4.58 -18.54 27.56
CA THR A 191 -5.73 -17.62 27.56
C THR A 191 -5.27 -16.17 27.74
N GLN A 192 -4.30 -15.92 28.62
CA GLN A 192 -3.70 -14.58 28.78
C GLN A 192 -2.91 -14.14 27.54
N LEU A 193 -2.15 -15.05 26.92
CA LEU A 193 -1.41 -14.75 25.68
C LEU A 193 -2.36 -14.42 24.53
N ARG A 194 -3.45 -15.17 24.37
CA ARG A 194 -4.48 -14.88 23.37
C ARG A 194 -5.17 -13.55 23.63
N ALA A 195 -5.45 -13.22 24.89
CA ALA A 195 -6.03 -11.92 25.24
C ALA A 195 -5.10 -10.76 24.86
N LEU A 196 -3.78 -10.91 25.07
CA LEU A 196 -2.78 -9.93 24.68
C LEU A 196 -2.64 -9.80 23.15
N GLU A 197 -2.63 -10.92 22.43
CA GLU A 197 -2.63 -10.96 20.96
C GLU A 197 -3.86 -10.24 20.38
N ASN A 198 -5.05 -10.52 20.92
CA ASN A 198 -6.29 -9.85 20.53
C ASN A 198 -6.29 -8.35 20.86
N ALA A 199 -5.76 -7.96 22.02
CA ALA A 199 -5.66 -6.55 22.41
C ALA A 199 -4.71 -5.77 21.51
N LEU A 200 -3.56 -6.36 21.15
CA LEU A 200 -2.62 -5.78 20.19
C LEU A 200 -3.24 -5.68 18.79
N ALA A 201 -3.86 -6.74 18.30
CA ALA A 201 -4.53 -6.73 17.00
C ALA A 201 -5.69 -5.72 16.95
N GLY A 202 -6.44 -5.58 18.05
CA GLY A 202 -7.52 -4.59 18.15
C GLY A 202 -7.03 -3.15 18.16
N LYS A 203 -5.92 -2.86 18.86
CA LYS A 203 -5.34 -1.51 18.90
C LYS A 203 -4.71 -1.07 17.58
N ILE A 204 -4.17 -2.04 16.84
CA ILE A 204 -3.56 -1.80 15.53
C ILE A 204 -4.62 -1.49 14.48
N LYS A 205 -5.75 -2.21 14.47
CA LYS A 205 -6.89 -1.92 13.56
C LYS A 205 -7.62 -0.60 13.82
N GLU A 206 -7.41 0.03 14.99
CA GLU A 206 -8.03 1.30 15.37
C GLU A 206 -7.15 2.53 15.08
N SER A 207 -5.87 2.34 14.72
CA SER A 207 -4.92 3.43 14.39
C SER A 207 -4.86 3.68 12.88
#